data_AF-A0ABD1BRD0-F1
#
_entry.id   AF-A0ABD1BRD0-F1
#
_cell.length_a   1.000
_cell.length_b   1.000
_cell.length_c   1.000
_cell.angle_alpha   90.00
_cell.angle_beta   90.00
_cell.angle_gamma   90.00
#
_symmetry.space_group_name_H-M   'P 1'
#
loop_
_entity.id
_entity.type
_entity.pdbx_description
1 polymer ?
#
loop_
_entity_poly.entity_id
_entity_poly.type
_entity_poly.pdbx_seq_one_letter_code
_entity_poly.pdbx_strand_id
1 'polypeptide(L)'
;MLDLRDRECYLLIFHIVFLNVVSCYSHESVFDGKTLYAGKELWKETLTLKSGSRVYKLEGLKSNSWYEVKISYPASIPALFSLQLLKNGVMDLKLNHMRRLLNTEKLIFKTEVNNKDGLYVLVTVEPEGIVAIPNFKERSFIIYNIVCEEQLLGLPYSSWSVVVLVVLCLVVALILPRFLPSYLLIKDGDRDR
;
A
#
# COMPACT_ATOMS: atom_id res chain seq x y z
N MET A 1 -24.15 -11.22 38.89
CA MET A 1 -22.78 -10.71 39.16
C MET A 1 -21.72 -11.31 38.21
N LEU A 2 -21.96 -12.48 37.58
CA LEU A 2 -21.05 -13.06 36.57
C LEU A 2 -21.07 -12.30 35.22
N ASP A 3 -22.24 -11.83 34.79
CA ASP A 3 -22.46 -11.20 33.47
C ASP A 3 -21.73 -9.85 33.27
N LEU A 4 -21.49 -9.10 34.36
CA LEU A 4 -20.76 -7.82 34.30
C LEU A 4 -19.25 -8.02 34.08
N ARG A 5 -18.71 -9.14 34.59
CA ARG A 5 -17.27 -9.43 34.56
C ARG A 5 -16.82 -9.93 33.19
N ASP A 6 -17.66 -10.68 32.50
CA ASP A 6 -17.40 -11.10 31.12
C ASP A 6 -17.41 -9.91 30.16
N ARG A 7 -18.31 -8.93 30.37
CA ARG A 7 -18.42 -7.73 29.53
C ARG A 7 -17.17 -6.83 29.59
N GLU A 8 -16.59 -6.65 30.79
CA GLU A 8 -15.35 -5.89 30.97
C GLU A 8 -14.12 -6.62 30.39
N CYS A 9 -14.10 -7.95 30.47
CA CYS A 9 -13.03 -8.77 29.86
C CYS A 9 -13.03 -8.65 28.33
N TYR A 10 -14.19 -8.63 27.67
CA TYR A 10 -14.27 -8.45 26.22
C TYR A 10 -13.78 -7.06 25.75
N LEU A 11 -14.08 -5.99 26.49
CA LEU A 11 -13.61 -4.64 26.19
C LEU A 11 -12.10 -4.50 26.39
N LEU A 12 -11.54 -5.14 27.41
CA LEU A 12 -10.09 -5.16 27.65
C LEU A 12 -9.35 -5.93 26.54
N ILE A 13 -9.87 -7.08 26.11
CA ILE A 13 -9.32 -7.84 24.98
C ILE A 13 -9.36 -7.00 23.69
N PHE A 14 -10.46 -6.26 23.47
CA PHE A 14 -10.59 -5.37 22.31
C PHE A 14 -9.56 -4.22 22.32
N HIS A 15 -9.32 -3.59 23.48
CA HIS A 15 -8.29 -2.55 23.62
C HIS A 15 -6.86 -3.09 23.44
N ILE A 16 -6.56 -4.29 23.94
CA ILE A 16 -5.25 -4.92 23.77
C ILE A 16 -5.00 -5.24 22.28
N VAL A 17 -6.00 -5.74 21.56
CA VAL A 17 -5.90 -5.98 20.11
C VAL A 17 -5.70 -4.67 19.34
N PHE A 18 -6.38 -3.59 19.73
CA PHE A 18 -6.23 -2.27 19.10
C PHE A 18 -4.84 -1.67 19.28
N LEU A 19 -4.23 -1.81 20.46
CA LEU A 19 -2.88 -1.29 20.74
C LEU A 19 -1.77 -2.03 19.98
N ASN A 20 -1.95 -3.33 19.71
CA ASN A 20 -0.95 -4.13 18.99
C ASN A 20 -0.96 -3.89 17.46
N VAL A 21 -2.06 -3.37 16.90
CA VAL A 21 -2.17 -3.06 15.46
C VAL A 21 -1.43 -1.76 15.08
N VAL A 22 -1.13 -0.89 16.04
CA VAL A 22 -0.55 0.46 15.79
C VAL A 22 0.98 0.46 15.66
N SER A 23 1.67 -0.62 16.05
CA SER A 23 3.14 -0.65 16.02
C SER A 23 3.67 -1.27 14.74
N CYS A 24 3.91 -0.46 13.71
CA CYS A 24 4.79 -0.83 12.61
C CYS A 24 5.94 0.18 12.52
N TYR A 25 7.08 -0.27 13.03
CA TYR A 25 8.34 0.45 13.12
C TYR A 25 9.14 0.24 11.81
N SER A 26 9.44 1.32 11.10
CA SER A 26 10.23 1.27 9.86
C SER A 26 11.73 1.28 10.20
N HIS A 27 12.48 0.28 9.71
CA HIS A 27 13.95 0.25 9.79
C HIS A 27 14.56 0.32 8.38
N GLU A 28 15.27 1.41 8.12
CA GLU A 28 15.94 1.72 6.86
C GLU A 28 17.38 1.19 6.89
N SER A 29 17.85 0.63 5.77
CA SER A 29 19.27 0.36 5.57
C SER A 29 19.62 0.55 4.11
N VAL A 30 20.56 1.47 3.88
CA VAL A 30 21.12 1.89 2.60
C VAL A 30 22.14 0.86 2.12
N PHE A 31 22.04 0.36 0.88
CA PHE A 31 23.22 -0.02 0.09
C PHE A 31 22.92 -0.10 -1.42
N ASP A 32 23.99 0.12 -2.19
CA ASP A 32 24.08 0.34 -3.63
C ASP A 32 24.00 -0.98 -4.43
N GLY A 33 23.16 -0.99 -5.48
CA GLY A 33 22.49 -2.19 -5.99
C GLY A 33 21.13 -2.38 -5.30
N LYS A 34 20.15 -1.50 -5.61
CA LYS A 34 18.91 -1.44 -4.83
C LYS A 34 17.99 -2.62 -5.15
N THR A 35 18.02 -3.58 -4.26
CA THR A 35 17.01 -4.61 -4.17
C THR A 35 15.74 -4.03 -3.57
N LEU A 36 14.63 -4.21 -4.27
CA LEU A 36 13.29 -3.91 -3.79
C LEU A 36 12.68 -5.20 -3.25
N TYR A 37 12.66 -5.33 -1.93
CA TYR A 37 12.05 -6.47 -1.25
C TYR A 37 10.53 -6.32 -1.21
N ALA A 38 9.81 -7.40 -1.47
CA ALA A 38 8.37 -7.43 -1.29
C ALA A 38 7.97 -7.05 0.15
N GLY A 39 7.08 -6.09 0.28
CA GLY A 39 6.59 -5.54 1.54
C GLY A 39 7.49 -4.47 2.18
N LYS A 40 8.63 -4.13 1.58
CA LYS A 40 9.54 -3.09 2.08
C LYS A 40 9.55 -1.88 1.15
N GLU A 41 9.20 -0.72 1.70
CA GLU A 41 9.28 0.56 0.99
C GLU A 41 10.70 1.12 1.03
N LEU A 42 11.18 1.58 -0.13
CA LEU A 42 12.39 2.38 -0.26
C LEU A 42 12.00 3.85 -0.31
N TRP A 43 12.54 4.61 0.64
CA TRP A 43 12.18 6.01 0.87
C TRP A 43 13.22 6.95 0.26
N LYS A 44 12.75 8.11 -0.20
CA LYS A 44 13.61 9.24 -0.62
C LYS A 44 14.66 8.86 -1.67
N GLU A 45 14.28 7.97 -2.58
CA GLU A 45 15.06 7.65 -3.77
C GLU A 45 15.23 8.90 -4.63
N THR A 46 16.39 9.03 -5.27
CA THR A 46 16.68 10.15 -6.17
C THR A 46 16.99 9.67 -7.58
N LEU A 47 16.40 10.35 -8.57
CA LEU A 47 16.69 10.17 -9.99
C LEU A 47 16.95 11.53 -10.65
N THR A 48 17.78 11.55 -11.70
CA THR A 48 17.95 12.74 -12.53
C THR A 48 16.68 13.00 -13.32
N LEU A 49 16.13 14.22 -13.26
CA LEU A 49 14.86 14.53 -13.92
C LEU A 49 14.97 14.43 -15.45
N LYS A 50 16.16 14.74 -16.01
CA LYS A 50 16.45 14.61 -17.44
C LYS A 50 16.92 13.19 -17.75
N SER A 51 16.06 12.40 -18.36
CA SER A 51 16.36 11.03 -18.83
C SER A 51 16.93 10.12 -17.75
N GLY A 52 16.46 10.29 -16.51
CA GLY A 52 16.86 9.43 -15.41
C GLY A 52 16.29 8.03 -15.56
N SER A 53 17.10 7.04 -15.22
CA SER A 53 16.71 5.64 -15.25
C SER A 53 17.39 4.87 -14.13
N ARG A 54 16.66 3.95 -13.49
CA ARG A 54 17.20 3.04 -12.47
C ARG A 54 16.51 1.69 -12.54
N VAL A 55 17.30 0.63 -12.41
CA VAL A 55 16.81 -0.75 -12.32
C VAL A 55 16.80 -1.18 -10.86
N TYR A 56 15.68 -1.76 -10.42
CA TYR A 56 15.52 -2.39 -9.11
C TYR A 56 15.40 -3.90 -9.29
N LYS A 57 16.18 -4.68 -8.56
CA LYS A 57 16.00 -6.13 -8.51
C LYS A 57 14.89 -6.47 -7.52
N LEU A 58 13.90 -7.24 -7.95
CA LEU A 58 12.83 -7.69 -7.07
C LEU A 58 13.26 -8.96 -6.32
N GLU A 59 13.17 -8.94 -4.99
CA GLU A 59 13.46 -10.09 -4.13
C GLU A 59 12.34 -10.33 -3.11
N GLY A 60 12.29 -11.55 -2.56
CA GLY A 60 11.25 -11.96 -1.62
C GLY A 60 9.88 -12.24 -2.25
N LEU A 61 9.84 -12.46 -3.57
CA LEU A 61 8.61 -12.79 -4.29
C LEU A 61 8.19 -14.25 -4.05
N LYS A 62 6.90 -14.47 -3.82
CA LYS A 62 6.25 -15.78 -3.73
C LYS A 62 5.80 -16.23 -5.12
N SER A 63 5.87 -17.52 -5.36
CA SER A 63 5.38 -18.15 -6.60
C SER A 63 3.86 -18.03 -6.72
N ASN A 64 3.36 -17.75 -7.94
CA ASN A 64 1.92 -17.65 -8.25
C ASN A 64 1.16 -16.55 -7.49
N SER A 65 1.86 -15.59 -6.86
CA SER A 65 1.26 -14.42 -6.21
C SER A 65 1.20 -13.22 -7.15
N TRP A 66 0.24 -12.33 -6.90
CA TRP A 66 0.14 -11.03 -7.55
C TRP A 66 0.96 -10.00 -6.78
N TYR A 67 1.61 -9.11 -7.51
CA TYR A 67 2.44 -8.06 -6.96
C TYR A 67 2.12 -6.72 -7.61
N GLU A 68 2.28 -5.67 -6.82
CA GLU A 68 2.06 -4.31 -7.23
C GLU A 68 3.27 -3.46 -6.86
N VAL A 69 3.86 -2.81 -7.86
CA VAL A 69 4.93 -1.84 -7.66
C VAL A 69 4.35 -0.45 -7.81
N LYS A 70 4.58 0.39 -6.81
CA LYS A 70 4.07 1.77 -6.76
C LYS A 70 5.24 2.72 -6.62
N ILE A 71 5.16 3.83 -7.36
CA ILE A 71 6.03 4.99 -7.18
C ILE A 71 5.19 6.18 -6.80
N SER A 72 5.61 6.90 -5.76
CA SER A 72 5.01 8.18 -5.37
C SER A 72 6.06 9.29 -5.35
N TYR A 73 5.70 10.46 -5.87
CA TYR A 73 6.61 11.61 -5.98
C TYR A 73 5.84 12.92 -5.72
N PRO A 74 6.53 14.02 -5.35
CA PRO A 74 5.87 15.26 -4.98
C PRO A 74 5.17 15.91 -6.18
N ALA A 75 3.91 16.31 -5.98
CA ALA A 75 3.07 16.98 -6.98
C ALA A 75 3.63 18.33 -7.49
N SER A 76 4.54 18.94 -6.73
CA SER A 76 5.14 20.24 -7.05
C SER A 76 6.16 20.18 -8.20
N ILE A 77 6.59 18.98 -8.59
CA ILE A 77 7.56 18.78 -9.67
C ILE A 77 6.84 18.03 -10.79
N PRO A 78 6.62 18.64 -11.96
CA PRO A 78 5.92 17.97 -13.03
C PRO A 78 6.89 16.99 -13.70
N ALA A 79 6.63 15.71 -13.48
CA ALA A 79 7.46 14.60 -13.92
C ALA A 79 6.57 13.42 -14.27
N LEU A 80 6.95 12.70 -15.32
CA LEU A 80 6.32 11.47 -15.76
C LEU A 80 7.24 10.31 -15.40
N PHE A 81 6.75 9.39 -14.58
CA PHE A 81 7.46 8.14 -14.31
C PHE A 81 6.91 7.03 -15.19
N SER A 82 7.78 6.09 -15.58
CA SER A 82 7.38 4.88 -16.27
C SER A 82 8.06 3.67 -15.64
N LEU A 83 7.25 2.62 -15.45
CA LEU A 83 7.59 1.37 -14.78
C LEU A 83 7.54 0.21 -15.79
N GLN A 84 8.66 -0.45 -16.04
CA GLN A 84 8.70 -1.61 -16.93
C GLN A 84 9.21 -2.84 -16.20
N LEU A 85 8.49 -3.96 -16.34
CA LEU A 85 8.95 -5.25 -15.83
C LEU A 85 9.96 -5.87 -16.80
N LEU A 86 11.12 -6.25 -16.27
CA LEU A 86 12.15 -6.96 -17.01
C LEU A 86 12.31 -8.37 -16.42
N LYS A 87 12.32 -9.37 -17.30
CA LYS A 87 12.65 -10.77 -16.96
C LYS A 87 14.03 -11.07 -17.53
N ASN A 88 14.98 -11.41 -16.66
CA ASN A 88 16.38 -11.66 -17.06
C ASN A 88 17.02 -10.50 -17.87
N GLY A 89 16.68 -9.25 -17.55
CA GLY A 89 17.17 -8.07 -18.27
C GLY A 89 16.51 -7.80 -19.63
N VAL A 90 15.58 -8.67 -20.07
CA VAL A 90 14.79 -8.47 -21.28
C VAL A 90 13.41 -7.95 -20.91
N MET A 91 12.89 -7.00 -21.68
CA MET A 91 11.56 -6.43 -21.46
C MET A 91 10.50 -7.53 -21.60
N ASP A 92 9.75 -7.77 -20.52
CA ASP A 92 8.64 -8.72 -20.55
C ASP A 92 7.39 -8.02 -21.07
N LEU A 93 7.05 -8.29 -22.33
CA LEU A 93 5.92 -7.69 -23.03
C LEU A 93 4.57 -8.22 -22.54
N LYS A 94 4.54 -9.26 -21.68
CA LYS A 94 3.36 -10.13 -21.59
C LYS A 94 2.29 -9.73 -20.57
N LEU A 95 2.51 -8.80 -19.63
CA LEU A 95 1.47 -8.51 -18.62
C LEU A 95 1.64 -7.19 -17.83
N ASN A 96 2.10 -6.11 -18.46
CA ASN A 96 2.23 -4.83 -17.76
C ASN A 96 0.93 -4.03 -17.86
N HIS A 97 0.03 -4.19 -16.88
CA HIS A 97 -1.07 -3.24 -16.72
C HIS A 97 -0.57 -2.02 -15.95
N MET A 98 -0.08 -1.04 -16.70
CA MET A 98 0.30 0.27 -16.15
C MET A 98 -0.95 1.13 -16.02
N ARG A 99 -1.13 1.72 -14.84
CA ARG A 99 -2.22 2.65 -14.61
C ARG A 99 -1.70 3.84 -13.83
N ARG A 100 -1.81 5.04 -14.41
CA ARG A 100 -1.51 6.30 -13.74
C ARG A 100 -2.71 6.73 -12.90
N LEU A 101 -2.48 7.03 -11.64
CA LEU A 101 -3.51 7.62 -10.76
C LEU A 101 -2.86 8.72 -9.91
N LEU A 102 -3.22 9.98 -10.16
CA LEU A 102 -2.54 11.16 -9.60
C LEU A 102 -1.03 11.14 -9.92
N ASN A 103 -0.19 11.63 -8.99
CA ASN A 103 1.28 11.56 -9.06
C ASN A 103 1.78 10.22 -8.49
N THR A 104 1.09 9.14 -8.87
CA THR A 104 1.46 7.77 -8.51
C THR A 104 1.39 6.90 -9.75
N GLU A 105 2.51 6.24 -10.05
CA GLU A 105 2.58 5.23 -11.10
C GLU A 105 2.51 3.85 -10.49
N LYS A 106 1.70 2.99 -11.10
CA LYS A 106 1.40 1.65 -10.61
C LYS A 106 1.60 0.62 -11.70
N LEU A 107 2.37 -0.41 -11.39
CA LEU A 107 2.58 -1.60 -12.21
C LEU A 107 2.09 -2.83 -11.44
N ILE A 108 1.13 -3.57 -12.00
CA ILE A 108 0.69 -4.86 -11.46
C ILE A 108 1.26 -5.97 -12.34
N PHE A 109 1.84 -6.99 -11.70
CA PHE A 109 2.29 -8.20 -12.40
C PHE A 109 2.02 -9.46 -11.55
N LYS A 110 2.05 -10.62 -12.21
CA LYS A 110 1.90 -11.91 -11.56
C LYS A 110 3.20 -12.71 -11.67
N THR A 111 3.64 -13.30 -10.56
CA THR A 111 4.82 -14.16 -10.55
C THR A 111 4.44 -15.57 -11.02
N GLU A 112 5.20 -16.15 -11.95
CA GLU A 112 5.01 -17.54 -12.40
C GLU A 112 5.76 -18.54 -11.50
N VAL A 113 5.32 -19.80 -11.48
CA VAL A 113 5.89 -20.86 -10.63
C VAL A 113 7.35 -21.19 -10.99
N ASN A 114 7.73 -20.97 -12.26
CA ASN A 114 9.06 -21.31 -12.79
C ASN A 114 10.00 -20.10 -12.97
N ASN A 115 9.78 -19.01 -12.23
CA ASN A 115 10.69 -17.86 -12.27
C ASN A 115 11.98 -18.14 -11.48
N LYS A 116 12.86 -18.97 -12.06
CA LYS A 116 14.27 -19.10 -11.64
C LYS A 116 15.10 -17.89 -12.09
N ASP A 117 14.59 -17.15 -13.08
CA ASP A 117 15.19 -15.93 -13.59
C ASP A 117 14.83 -14.74 -12.69
N GLY A 118 15.81 -13.88 -12.43
CA GLY A 118 15.59 -12.65 -11.66
C GLY A 118 14.58 -11.72 -12.35
N LEU A 119 13.64 -11.20 -11.55
CA LEU A 119 12.71 -10.16 -11.95
C LEU A 119 13.28 -8.79 -11.57
N TYR A 120 13.16 -7.83 -12.48
CA TYR A 120 13.62 -6.48 -12.27
C TYR A 120 12.54 -5.48 -12.68
N VAL A 121 12.58 -4.30 -12.08
CA VAL A 121 11.74 -3.17 -12.45
C VAL A 121 12.63 -2.05 -12.92
N LEU A 122 12.45 -1.65 -14.16
CA LEU A 122 13.05 -0.46 -14.72
C LEU A 122 12.14 0.73 -14.44
N VAL A 123 12.71 1.73 -13.79
CA VAL A 123 12.07 3.00 -13.48
C VAL A 123 12.72 4.05 -14.36
N THR A 124 11.96 4.70 -15.21
CA THR A 124 12.42 5.87 -15.98
C THR A 124 11.64 7.12 -15.56
N VAL A 125 12.29 8.28 -15.69
CA VAL A 125 11.66 9.58 -15.47
C VAL A 125 11.91 10.51 -16.64
N GLU A 126 10.86 11.20 -17.03
CA GLU A 126 10.89 12.28 -18.01
C GLU A 126 10.25 13.53 -17.42
N PRO A 127 10.74 14.74 -17.74
CA PRO A 127 10.09 15.97 -17.31
C PRO A 127 8.73 16.12 -18.02
N GLU A 128 7.68 16.44 -17.27
CA GLU A 128 6.36 16.74 -17.83
C GLU A 128 6.14 18.26 -17.77
N GLY A 129 5.62 18.89 -18.82
CA GLY A 129 5.28 20.31 -18.82
C GLY A 129 6.43 21.28 -19.14
N ILE A 130 6.10 22.57 -19.14
CA ILE A 130 6.99 23.68 -19.51
C ILE A 130 7.11 24.61 -18.31
N VAL A 131 8.34 25.02 -17.95
CA VAL A 131 8.55 25.98 -16.87
C VAL A 131 7.95 27.34 -17.26
N ALA A 132 6.99 27.80 -16.46
CA ALA A 132 6.31 29.08 -16.69
C ALA A 132 7.25 30.30 -16.58
N ILE A 133 8.35 30.18 -15.83
CA ILE A 133 9.33 31.26 -15.63
C ILE A 133 10.47 31.11 -16.65
N PRO A 134 10.59 32.01 -17.64
CA PRO A 134 11.70 31.97 -18.58
C PRO A 134 13.04 32.16 -17.84
N ASN A 135 14.07 31.41 -18.24
CA ASN A 135 15.43 31.39 -17.67
C ASN A 135 15.58 30.79 -16.25
N PHE A 136 14.52 30.24 -15.65
CA PHE A 136 14.68 29.48 -14.41
C PHE A 136 15.19 28.06 -14.71
N LYS A 137 16.25 27.63 -14.01
CA LYS A 137 16.76 26.26 -14.16
C LYS A 137 15.75 25.29 -13.54
N GLU A 138 15.26 24.35 -14.35
CA GLU A 138 14.52 23.19 -13.85
C GLU A 138 15.31 22.45 -12.78
N ARG A 139 14.59 21.80 -11.84
CA ARG A 139 15.24 20.93 -10.86
C ARG A 139 15.96 19.81 -11.60
N SER A 140 17.21 19.54 -11.24
CA SER A 140 18.02 18.51 -11.88
C SER A 140 17.68 17.10 -11.40
N PHE A 141 17.06 16.97 -10.22
CA PHE A 141 16.69 15.69 -9.62
C PHE A 141 15.26 15.73 -9.05
N ILE A 142 14.68 14.54 -8.97
CA ILE A 142 13.40 14.29 -8.31
C ILE A 142 13.59 13.26 -7.20
N ILE A 143 12.86 13.47 -6.11
CA ILE A 143 12.81 12.55 -4.98
C ILE A 143 11.52 11.75 -5.10
N TYR A 144 11.58 10.44 -4.92
CA TYR A 144 10.43 9.54 -4.96
C TYR A 144 10.57 8.43 -3.94
N ASN A 145 9.45 7.77 -3.62
CA ASN A 145 9.44 6.51 -2.91
C ASN A 145 9.02 5.41 -3.86
N ILE A 146 9.49 4.19 -3.60
CA ILE A 146 9.10 3.00 -4.36
C ILE A 146 8.85 1.84 -3.41
N VAL A 147 7.76 1.11 -3.62
CA VAL A 147 7.39 -0.08 -2.85
C VAL A 147 6.91 -1.18 -3.78
N CYS A 148 7.23 -2.43 -3.45
CA CYS A 148 6.64 -3.62 -4.04
C CYS A 148 5.77 -4.30 -2.98
N GLU A 149 4.46 -4.42 -3.19
CA GLU A 149 3.55 -5.08 -2.26
C GLU A 149 2.94 -6.34 -2.87
N GLU A 150 2.75 -7.37 -2.05
CA GLU A 150 1.93 -8.52 -2.44
C GLU A 150 0.44 -8.13 -2.43
N GLN A 151 -0.29 -8.58 -3.45
CA GLN A 151 -1.71 -8.32 -3.60
C GLN A 151 -2.51 -9.62 -3.45
N LEU A 152 -3.56 -9.57 -2.64
CA LEU A 152 -4.48 -10.68 -2.40
C LEU A 152 -5.92 -10.19 -2.64
N LEU A 153 -6.63 -10.83 -3.57
CA LEU A 153 -7.99 -10.46 -3.98
C LEU A 153 -8.14 -9.00 -4.43
N GLY A 154 -7.09 -8.43 -5.06
CA GLY A 154 -7.11 -7.04 -5.52
C GLY A 154 -6.74 -6.02 -4.43
N LEU A 155 -6.55 -6.44 -3.18
CA LEU A 155 -6.14 -5.58 -2.07
C LEU A 155 -4.66 -5.82 -1.70
N PRO A 156 -3.92 -4.77 -1.29
CA PRO A 156 -2.57 -4.93 -0.79
C PRO A 156 -2.58 -5.73 0.52
N TYR A 157 -1.62 -6.63 0.69
CA TYR A 157 -1.54 -7.51 1.85
C TYR A 157 -1.48 -6.74 3.18
N SER A 158 -0.79 -5.60 3.19
CA SER A 158 -0.71 -4.66 4.31
C SER A 158 -2.07 -4.18 4.84
N SER A 159 -3.12 -4.18 4.01
CA SER A 159 -4.45 -3.68 4.37
C SER A 159 -5.40 -4.75 4.94
N TRP A 160 -5.01 -6.03 5.00
CA TRP A 160 -5.89 -7.10 5.49
C TRP A 160 -6.25 -6.97 6.97
N SER A 161 -5.37 -6.38 7.78
CA SER A 161 -5.69 -6.07 9.19
C SER A 161 -6.92 -5.16 9.31
N VAL A 162 -7.10 -4.23 8.38
CA VAL A 162 -8.26 -3.32 8.37
C VAL A 162 -9.53 -4.08 7.99
N VAL A 163 -9.44 -5.01 7.03
CA VAL A 163 -10.58 -5.86 6.64
C VAL A 163 -11.05 -6.70 7.84
N VAL A 164 -10.13 -7.32 8.58
CA VAL A 164 -10.44 -8.07 9.80
C VAL A 164 -11.11 -7.19 10.85
N LEU A 165 -10.60 -5.98 11.06
CA LEU A 165 -11.18 -5.02 12.00
C LEU A 165 -12.62 -4.64 11.61
N VAL A 166 -12.88 -4.36 10.34
CA VAL A 166 -14.23 -4.02 9.85
C VAL A 166 -15.20 -5.17 10.08
N VAL A 167 -14.79 -6.41 9.79
CA VAL A 167 -15.62 -7.60 10.04
C VAL A 167 -15.92 -7.75 11.52
N LEU A 168 -14.91 -7.55 12.39
CA LEU A 168 -15.10 -7.58 13.84
C LEU A 168 -16.11 -6.52 14.31
N CYS A 169 -15.98 -5.28 13.82
CA CYS A 169 -16.93 -4.20 14.13
C CYS A 169 -18.36 -4.54 13.69
N LEU A 170 -18.54 -5.14 12.52
CA LEU A 170 -19.85 -5.58 12.04
C LEU A 170 -20.45 -6.68 12.92
N VAL A 171 -19.65 -7.66 13.34
CA VAL A 171 -20.08 -8.72 14.26
C VAL A 171 -20.53 -8.12 15.60
N VAL A 172 -19.74 -7.20 16.16
CA VAL A 172 -20.10 -6.51 17.41
C VAL A 172 -21.38 -5.70 17.24
N ALA A 173 -21.54 -4.96 16.14
CA ALA A 173 -22.74 -4.16 15.86
C ALA A 173 -24.01 -5.01 15.73
N LEU A 174 -23.91 -6.26 15.27
CA LEU A 174 -25.04 -7.20 15.19
C LEU A 174 -25.35 -7.88 16.53
N ILE A 175 -24.34 -8.03 17.39
CA ILE A 175 -24.46 -8.69 18.69
C ILE A 175 -24.90 -7.71 19.78
N LEU A 176 -24.36 -6.48 19.79
CA LEU A 176 -24.61 -5.45 20.80
C LEU A 176 -26.11 -5.17 21.03
N PRO A 177 -26.98 -5.10 20.00
CA PRO A 177 -28.43 -4.92 20.19
C PRO A 177 -29.11 -6.06 20.97
N ARG A 178 -28.55 -7.27 20.96
CA ARG A 178 -29.10 -8.41 21.71
C ARG A 178 -28.86 -8.32 23.21
N PHE A 179 -27.82 -7.57 23.60
CA PHE A 179 -27.45 -7.33 25.00
C PHE A 179 -27.96 -5.99 25.51
N LEU A 180 -28.53 -5.14 24.64
CA LEU A 180 -29.17 -3.92 25.06
C LEU A 180 -30.50 -4.26 25.77
N PRO A 181 -30.66 -3.87 27.04
CA PRO A 181 -31.90 -4.09 27.75
C PRO A 181 -33.05 -3.38 27.04
N SER A 182 -34.20 -4.05 26.94
CA SER A 182 -35.41 -3.53 26.30
C SER A 182 -35.94 -2.22 26.90
N TYR A 183 -35.40 -1.74 28.04
CA TYR A 183 -35.75 -0.46 28.65
C TYR A 183 -35.10 0.77 27.99
N LEU A 184 -34.05 0.62 27.17
CA LEU A 184 -33.43 1.72 26.40
C LEU A 184 -34.07 1.92 25.01
N LEU A 185 -34.79 0.91 24.52
CA LEU A 185 -35.74 1.08 23.44
C LEU A 185 -36.97 1.78 24.05
N ILE A 186 -36.90 3.11 24.16
CA ILE A 186 -38.07 3.93 24.46
C ILE A 186 -39.17 3.51 23.48
N LYS A 187 -40.19 2.87 24.04
CA LYS A 187 -41.45 2.59 23.38
C LYS A 187 -42.12 3.94 23.23
N ASP A 188 -42.01 4.54 22.04
CA ASP A 188 -42.78 5.72 21.67
C ASP A 188 -44.24 5.26 21.51
N GLY A 189 -44.91 5.17 22.66
CA GLY A 189 -46.16 4.46 22.81
C GLY A 189 -46.69 4.64 24.22
N ASP A 190 -46.72 5.90 24.66
CA ASP A 190 -47.77 6.40 25.54
C ASP A 190 -47.86 7.92 25.41
N ARG A 191 -48.58 8.37 24.38
CA ARG A 191 -49.19 9.70 24.37
C ARG A 191 -50.69 9.49 24.22
N ASP A 192 -51.27 8.74 25.16
CA ASP A 192 -52.72 8.66 25.33
C ASP A 192 -53.22 9.90 26.09
N ARG A 193 -54.33 10.44 25.55
CA ARG A 193 -55.27 11.44 26.12
C ARG A 193 -55.02 12.92 25.85
#